data_AF-B1PWM5-F1
#
_entry.id   AF-B1PWM5-F1
#
_cell.length_a   1.000
_cell.length_b   1.000
_cell.length_c   1.000
_cell.angle_alpha   90.00
_cell.angle_beta   90.00
_cell.angle_gamma   90.00
#
_symmetry.space_group_name_H-M   'P 1'
#
loop_
_entity.id
_entity.type
_entity.pdbx_description
1 polymer ?
#
loop_
_entity_poly.entity_id
_entity_poly.type
_entity_poly.pdbx_seq_one_letter_code
_entity_poly.pdbx_strand_id
1 'polypeptide(L)'
;SPVWDTAIVTMCLRESGVPDDDPRIKQAAEWLMTKEIRFRGDWQYKNPVKVEPSGWVFEFENKWNPDVDDTAMVLLALRKVPTDNRQKRDECFQRGLNWMMAFQCKDGGWGE
;
A
#
# COMPACT_ATOMS: atom_id res chain seq x y z
N SER A 1 7.66 11.29 -5.84
CA SER A 1 7.33 10.42 -4.69
C SER A 1 7.29 8.99 -5.20
N PRO A 2 8.31 8.17 -4.96
CA PRO A 2 8.51 6.93 -5.71
C PRO A 2 7.41 5.88 -5.48
N VAL A 3 6.81 5.80 -4.28
CA VAL A 3 5.73 4.85 -4.01
C VAL A 3 4.44 5.30 -4.68
N TRP A 4 4.04 6.55 -4.46
CA TRP A 4 2.87 7.16 -5.07
C TRP A 4 2.91 7.14 -6.60
N ASP A 5 4.04 7.60 -7.18
CA ASP A 5 4.23 7.66 -8.63
C ASP A 5 4.16 6.25 -9.23
N THR A 6 4.77 5.25 -8.57
CA THR A 6 4.72 3.86 -9.03
C THR A 6 3.29 3.31 -8.95
N ALA A 7 2.57 3.57 -7.87
CA ALA A 7 1.20 3.08 -7.70
C ALA A 7 0.25 3.65 -8.78
N ILE A 8 0.28 4.97 -9.00
CA ILE A 8 -0.54 5.64 -10.02
C ILE A 8 -0.17 5.16 -11.42
N VAL A 9 1.12 5.20 -11.79
CA VAL A 9 1.54 4.84 -13.14
C VAL A 9 1.20 3.38 -13.43
N THR A 10 1.40 2.48 -12.47
CA THR A 10 1.08 1.06 -12.65
C THR A 10 -0.42 0.88 -12.87
N MET A 11 -1.27 1.55 -12.08
CA MET A 11 -2.72 1.53 -12.27
C MET A 11 -3.13 2.11 -13.63
N CYS A 12 -2.61 3.28 -14.02
CA CYS A 12 -2.90 3.91 -15.31
C CYS A 12 -2.50 3.02 -16.49
N LEU A 13 -1.35 2.34 -16.41
CA LEU A 13 -0.91 1.38 -17.43
C LEU A 13 -1.85 0.17 -17.52
N ARG A 14 -2.32 -0.36 -16.39
CA ARG A 14 -3.36 -1.42 -16.38
C ARG A 14 -4.64 -0.94 -17.07
N GLU A 15 -5.13 0.23 -16.70
CA GLU A 15 -6.39 0.76 -17.22
C GLU A 15 -6.31 1.17 -18.69
N SER A 16 -5.11 1.50 -19.17
CA SER A 16 -4.85 1.79 -20.58
C SER A 16 -4.76 0.54 -21.47
N GLY A 17 -4.95 -0.66 -20.90
CA GLY A 17 -5.02 -1.91 -21.66
C GLY A 17 -3.70 -2.65 -21.84
N VAL A 18 -2.66 -2.33 -21.05
CA VAL A 18 -1.45 -3.16 -21.05
C VAL A 18 -1.83 -4.60 -20.64
N PRO A 19 -1.24 -5.65 -21.24
CA PRO A 19 -1.55 -7.04 -20.89
C PRO A 19 -1.20 -7.42 -19.44
N ASP A 20 -1.97 -8.34 -18.85
CA ASP A 20 -1.78 -8.85 -17.48
C ASP A 20 -0.42 -9.56 -17.28
N ASP A 21 0.15 -10.10 -18.35
CA ASP A 21 1.42 -10.80 -18.34
C ASP A 21 2.63 -9.89 -18.56
N ASP A 22 2.43 -8.56 -18.70
CA ASP A 22 3.53 -7.62 -18.86
C ASP A 22 4.47 -7.66 -17.62
N PRO A 23 5.73 -8.07 -17.80
CA PRO A 23 6.66 -8.27 -16.68
C PRO A 23 6.98 -6.97 -15.94
N ARG A 24 6.86 -5.80 -16.59
CA ARG A 24 7.16 -4.50 -15.97
C ARG A 24 6.09 -4.12 -14.94
N ILE A 25 4.84 -4.41 -15.23
CA ILE A 25 3.73 -4.14 -14.31
C ILE A 25 3.79 -5.10 -13.12
N LYS A 26 4.08 -6.38 -13.37
CA LYS A 26 4.30 -7.36 -12.29
C LYS A 26 5.46 -6.95 -11.39
N GLN A 27 6.57 -6.51 -11.98
CA GLN A 27 7.73 -6.03 -11.24
C GLN A 27 7.40 -4.80 -10.39
N ALA A 28 6.58 -3.87 -10.90
CA ALA A 28 6.13 -2.71 -10.14
C ALA A 28 5.29 -3.12 -8.91
N ALA A 29 4.34 -4.05 -9.06
CA ALA A 29 3.57 -4.57 -7.93
C ALA A 29 4.44 -5.33 -6.91
N GLU A 30 5.39 -6.15 -7.36
CA GLU A 30 6.35 -6.79 -6.47
C GLU A 30 7.19 -5.76 -5.71
N TRP A 31 7.67 -4.73 -6.41
CA TRP A 31 8.43 -3.64 -5.80
C TRP A 31 7.59 -2.90 -4.75
N LEU A 32 6.34 -2.56 -5.03
CA LEU A 32 5.43 -1.94 -4.05
C LEU A 32 5.28 -2.80 -2.79
N MET A 33 5.11 -4.13 -2.94
CA MET A 33 5.06 -5.02 -1.78
C MET A 33 6.36 -5.02 -0.96
N THR A 34 7.54 -4.83 -1.59
CA THR A 34 8.81 -4.71 -0.83
C THR A 34 8.92 -3.42 -0.02
N LYS A 35 8.05 -2.43 -0.29
CA LYS A 35 8.02 -1.15 0.42
C LYS A 35 7.01 -1.12 1.57
N GLU A 36 6.27 -2.21 1.80
CA GLU A 36 5.38 -2.32 2.96
C GLU A 36 6.18 -2.15 4.27
N ILE A 37 5.75 -1.22 5.12
CA ILE A 37 6.37 -1.00 6.43
C ILE A 37 5.86 -2.06 7.41
N ARG A 38 6.78 -2.91 7.90
CA ARG A 38 6.45 -4.06 8.76
C ARG A 38 6.78 -3.86 10.24
N PHE A 39 7.06 -2.63 10.67
CA PHE A 39 7.33 -2.30 12.06
C PHE A 39 6.41 -1.19 12.56
N ARG A 40 6.19 -1.12 13.88
CA ARG A 40 5.39 -0.08 14.49
C ARG A 40 6.18 1.23 14.52
N GLY A 41 5.72 2.21 13.75
CA GLY A 41 6.25 3.57 13.76
C GLY A 41 5.65 4.41 14.88
N ASP A 42 5.78 5.73 14.78
CA ASP A 42 5.33 6.67 15.81
C ASP A 42 3.81 6.70 15.97
N TRP A 43 3.08 6.27 14.94
CA TRP A 43 1.63 6.12 14.95
C TRP A 43 1.13 5.29 16.14
N GLN A 44 1.92 4.35 16.67
CA GLN A 44 1.51 3.53 17.82
C GLN A 44 1.28 4.35 19.10
N TYR A 45 1.94 5.50 19.23
CA TYR A 45 1.80 6.38 20.39
C TYR A 45 0.52 7.22 20.30
N LYS A 46 0.13 7.60 19.07
CA LYS A 46 -1.10 8.36 18.80
C LYS A 46 -2.33 7.46 18.71
N ASN A 47 -2.17 6.25 18.21
CA ASN A 47 -3.22 5.26 18.00
C ASN A 47 -2.74 3.87 18.46
N PRO A 48 -2.88 3.51 19.75
CA PRO A 48 -2.38 2.25 20.32
C PRO A 48 -3.27 1.05 19.99
N VAL A 49 -3.70 0.94 18.74
CA VAL A 49 -4.53 -0.16 18.24
C VAL A 49 -3.73 -1.44 18.10
N LYS A 50 -4.36 -2.57 18.45
CA LYS A 50 -3.78 -3.90 18.26
C LYS A 50 -3.98 -4.37 16.81
N VAL A 51 -3.21 -3.79 15.90
CA VAL A 51 -3.17 -4.17 14.48
C VAL A 51 -1.76 -4.59 14.09
N GLU A 52 -1.65 -5.44 13.06
CA GLU A 52 -0.35 -5.72 12.45
C GLU A 52 0.21 -4.45 11.81
N PRO A 53 1.51 -4.15 11.93
CA PRO A 53 2.10 -3.03 11.23
C PRO A 53 2.03 -3.25 9.73
N SER A 54 1.56 -2.25 9.01
CA SER A 54 1.53 -2.18 7.56
C SER A 54 1.52 -0.69 7.15
N GLY A 55 1.35 -0.44 5.86
CA GLY A 55 1.30 0.91 5.31
C GLY A 55 2.51 1.26 4.46
N TRP A 56 2.39 2.37 3.74
CA TRP A 56 3.37 2.91 2.81
C TRP A 56 3.64 4.38 3.10
N VAL A 57 4.76 4.88 2.60
CA VAL A 57 5.22 6.26 2.80
C VAL A 57 5.47 6.95 1.48
N PHE A 58 5.21 8.24 1.45
CA PHE A 58 5.47 9.12 0.32
C PHE A 58 6.97 9.18 -0.04
N GLU A 59 7.83 9.24 0.98
CA GLU A 59 9.28 9.40 0.82
C GLU A 59 10.08 8.10 1.06
N PHE A 60 11.30 8.02 0.52
CA PHE A 60 12.17 6.84 0.70
C PHE A 60 12.51 6.52 2.17
N GLU A 61 12.57 7.54 3.04
CA GLU A 61 13.21 7.44 4.35
C GLU A 61 12.30 7.70 5.57
N ASN A 62 11.09 8.24 5.41
CA ASN A 62 10.20 8.50 6.55
C ASN A 62 9.40 7.27 6.99
N LYS A 63 10.07 6.12 7.16
CA LYS A 63 9.44 4.82 7.47
C LYS A 63 8.69 4.78 8.82
N TRP A 64 8.80 5.83 9.62
CA TRP A 64 8.19 5.93 10.94
C TRP A 64 6.74 6.43 10.90
N ASN A 65 6.33 7.06 9.80
CA ASN A 65 5.01 7.65 9.63
C ASN A 65 4.40 7.23 8.28
N PRO A 66 3.95 5.96 8.15
CA PRO A 66 3.10 5.55 7.03
C PRO A 66 1.85 6.43 6.93
N ASP A 67 1.52 6.79 5.69
CA ASP A 67 0.36 7.62 5.36
C ASP A 67 -0.80 6.74 4.89
N VAL A 68 -2.03 7.13 5.24
CA VAL A 68 -3.26 6.45 4.86
C VAL A 68 -3.50 6.60 3.35
N ASP A 69 -3.20 7.75 2.76
CA ASP A 69 -3.47 8.01 1.34
C ASP A 69 -2.55 7.20 0.41
N ASP A 70 -1.24 7.16 0.68
CA ASP A 70 -0.25 6.31 0.02
C ASP A 70 -0.65 4.84 0.15
N THR A 71 -1.07 4.44 1.36
CA THR A 71 -1.53 3.09 1.62
C THR A 71 -2.75 2.76 0.76
N ALA A 72 -3.74 3.66 0.66
CA ALA A 72 -4.91 3.47 -0.18
C ALA A 72 -4.53 3.33 -1.67
N MET A 73 -3.62 4.17 -2.17
CA MET A 73 -3.15 4.12 -3.55
C MET A 73 -2.41 2.82 -3.88
N VAL A 74 -1.54 2.35 -2.98
CA VAL A 74 -0.87 1.06 -3.15
C VAL A 74 -1.87 -0.09 -3.11
N LEU A 75 -2.85 -0.07 -2.21
CA LEU A 75 -3.91 -1.09 -2.16
C LEU A 75 -4.71 -1.13 -3.47
N LEU A 76 -5.07 0.02 -4.04
CA LEU A 76 -5.74 0.10 -5.34
C LEU A 76 -4.87 -0.49 -6.46
N ALA A 77 -3.57 -0.17 -6.48
CA ALA A 77 -2.65 -0.75 -7.46
C ALA A 77 -2.55 -2.28 -7.30
N LEU A 78 -2.35 -2.79 -6.08
CA LEU A 78 -2.27 -4.23 -5.80
C LEU A 78 -3.59 -4.96 -6.14
N ARG A 79 -4.74 -4.29 -6.03
CA ARG A 79 -6.03 -4.87 -6.42
C ARG A 79 -6.17 -5.06 -7.92
N LYS A 80 -5.58 -4.16 -8.72
CA LYS A 80 -5.72 -4.10 -10.19
C LYS A 80 -4.62 -4.85 -10.93
N VAL A 81 -3.48 -5.06 -10.29
CA VAL A 81 -2.28 -5.62 -10.93
C VAL A 81 -2.15 -7.11 -10.62
N PRO A 82 -1.99 -7.97 -11.65
CA PRO A 82 -1.63 -9.37 -11.44
C PRO A 82 -0.19 -9.51 -10.92
N THR A 83 0.04 -10.49 -10.06
CA THR A 83 1.37 -10.87 -9.58
C THR A 83 1.57 -12.37 -9.76
N ASP A 84 2.82 -12.82 -9.90
CA ASP A 84 3.12 -14.25 -10.04
C ASP A 84 2.84 -15.00 -8.72
N ASN A 85 3.01 -14.32 -7.58
CA ASN A 85 2.61 -14.84 -6.27
C ASN A 85 1.36 -14.12 -5.75
N ARG A 86 0.19 -14.65 -6.12
CA ARG A 86 -1.10 -14.11 -5.71
C ARG A 86 -1.32 -14.17 -4.20
N GLN A 87 -0.90 -15.24 -3.54
CA GLN A 87 -1.07 -15.39 -2.09
C GLN A 87 -0.33 -14.29 -1.33
N LYS A 88 0.96 -14.07 -1.66
CA LYS A 88 1.77 -13.02 -1.06
C LYS A 88 1.11 -11.64 -1.21
N ARG A 89 0.58 -11.36 -2.40
CA ARG A 89 -0.13 -10.11 -2.70
C ARG A 89 -1.41 -9.96 -1.88
N ASP A 90 -2.22 -11.00 -1.82
CA ASP A 90 -3.51 -10.97 -1.11
C ASP A 90 -3.29 -10.84 0.42
N GLU A 91 -2.25 -11.47 0.96
CA GLU A 91 -1.82 -11.29 2.36
C GLU A 91 -1.32 -9.86 2.63
N CYS A 92 -0.50 -9.29 1.74
CA CYS A 92 -0.03 -7.91 1.83
C CYS A 92 -1.19 -6.91 1.77
N PHE A 93 -2.10 -7.10 0.82
CA PHE A 93 -3.31 -6.29 0.67
C PHE A 93 -4.18 -6.35 1.93
N GLN A 94 -4.45 -7.54 2.48
CA GLN A 94 -5.30 -7.69 3.65
C GLN A 94 -4.71 -7.01 4.88
N ARG A 95 -3.38 -7.08 5.07
CA ARG A 95 -2.71 -6.40 6.18
C ARG A 95 -2.78 -4.89 6.04
N GLY A 96 -2.48 -4.35 4.85
CA GLY A 96 -2.58 -2.92 4.57
C GLY A 96 -4.01 -2.40 4.77
N LEU A 97 -5.01 -3.16 4.32
CA LEU A 97 -6.42 -2.82 4.53
C LEU A 97 -6.80 -2.82 6.02
N ASN A 98 -6.42 -3.85 6.76
CA ASN A 98 -6.69 -3.93 8.21
C ASN A 98 -6.02 -2.77 8.96
N TRP A 99 -4.78 -2.43 8.59
CA TRP A 99 -4.06 -1.29 9.12
C TRP A 99 -4.82 0.01 8.83
N MET A 100 -5.14 0.28 7.56
CA MET A 100 -5.88 1.48 7.14
C MET A 100 -7.24 1.62 7.86
N MET A 101 -7.99 0.54 8.01
CA MET A 101 -9.28 0.55 8.72
C MET A 101 -9.13 0.86 10.21
N ALA A 102 -7.99 0.55 10.83
CA ALA A 102 -7.74 0.87 12.23
C ALA A 102 -7.47 2.37 12.48
N PHE A 103 -7.27 3.16 11.41
CA PHE A 103 -7.10 4.61 11.45
C PHE A 103 -8.37 5.39 11.10
N GLN A 104 -9.50 4.70 10.87
CA GLN A 104 -10.76 5.38 10.61
C GLN A 104 -11.22 6.19 11.83
N CYS A 105 -11.48 7.48 11.64
CA CYS A 105 -12.01 8.37 12.66
C CYS A 105 -13.51 8.12 12.91
N LYS A 106 -14.00 8.56 14.07
CA LYS A 106 -15.41 8.35 14.49
C LYS A 106 -16.44 9.02 13.58
N ASP A 107 -16.04 10.08 12.89
CA ASP A 107 -16.84 10.79 11.90
C ASP A 107 -16.85 10.10 10.52
N GLY A 108 -16.14 8.98 10.39
CA GLY A 108 -16.06 8.17 9.18
C GLY A 108 -14.94 8.57 8.22
N GLY A 109 -14.20 9.63 8.52
CA GLY A 109 -13.04 10.06 7.74
C GLY A 109 -11.77 9.29 8.08
N TRP A 110 -10.72 9.55 7.30
CA TRP A 110 -9.34 9.22 7.62
C TRP A 110 -8.53 10.51 7.55
N GLY A 111 -7.79 10.82 8.60
CA GLY A 111 -6.85 11.94 8.63
C GLY A 111 -5.42 11.47 8.41
N GLU A 112 -4.54 12.42 8.10
CA GLU A 112 -3.08 12.28 8.16
C GLU A 112 -2.56 12.32 9.61
#